data_AF-A0A1H7SQB7-F1
#
_entry.id   AF-A0A1H7SQB7-F1
#
_cell.length_a   1.000
_cell.length_b   1.000
_cell.length_c   1.000
_cell.angle_alpha   90.00
_cell.angle_beta   90.00
_cell.angle_gamma   90.00
#
_symmetry.space_group_name_H-M   'P 1'
#
loop_
_entity.id
_entity.type
_entity.pdbx_description
1 polymer ?
#
loop_
_entity_poly.entity_id
_entity_poly.type
_entity_poly.pdbx_seq_one_letter_code
_entity_poly.pdbx_strand_id
1 'polypeptide(L)'
;MKKRRLLYAVLLLLACACSKTSSEQQQVPIESDKKTELAGLPRDPFYGVPDTTSILDISVGIIGYDAYEKPYFQPERATIVVWPSNGRHLEIESVEQVLKGYAYDSSRDTAIFSNNIAIMDRIAQQDLLPGRYFVAVVLNDKVANGKNAFSSKEVELGEFGKIAIHKIFDEKSKDNEFETWDQ
;
A
#
# COMPACT_ATOMS: atom_id res chain seq x y z
N MET A 1 -75.57 -5.54 -9.83
CA MET A 1 -74.18 -5.54 -9.33
C MET A 1 -73.43 -6.64 -10.09
N LYS A 2 -72.70 -6.29 -11.16
CA LYS A 2 -71.21 -6.29 -11.26
C LYS A 2 -70.55 -7.62 -10.83
N LYS A 3 -69.75 -8.16 -11.76
CA LYS A 3 -68.80 -9.30 -11.67
C LYS A 3 -69.48 -10.66 -11.88
N ARG A 4 -69.13 -11.50 -12.86
CA ARG A 4 -67.84 -11.73 -13.52
C ARG A 4 -68.06 -12.22 -14.95
N ARG A 5 -67.89 -11.30 -15.91
CA ARG A 5 -67.66 -11.57 -17.33
C ARG A 5 -66.21 -12.05 -17.56
N LEU A 6 -65.75 -13.08 -16.84
CA LEU A 6 -64.34 -13.50 -16.86
C LEU A 6 -64.12 -15.00 -17.06
N LEU A 7 -65.16 -15.74 -17.46
CA LEU A 7 -65.10 -17.19 -17.66
C LEU A 7 -65.14 -17.62 -19.14
N TYR A 8 -65.39 -16.70 -20.07
CA TYR A 8 -65.47 -17.02 -21.51
C TYR A 8 -64.18 -16.72 -22.30
N ALA A 9 -63.20 -16.04 -21.70
CA ALA A 9 -61.93 -15.71 -22.38
C ALA A 9 -60.87 -16.82 -22.29
N VAL A 10 -61.04 -17.80 -21.40
CA VAL A 10 -60.05 -18.87 -21.16
C VAL A 10 -60.25 -20.08 -22.08
N LEU A 11 -61.42 -20.21 -22.73
CA LEU A 11 -61.76 -21.36 -23.58
C LEU A 11 -61.37 -21.20 -25.05
N LEU A 12 -60.93 -20.02 -25.49
CA LEU A 12 -60.59 -19.74 -26.90
C LEU A 12 -59.09 -19.90 -27.24
N LEU A 13 -58.22 -20.10 -26.24
CA LEU A 13 -56.78 -20.37 -26.45
C LEU A 13 -56.43 -21.87 -26.52
N LEU A 14 -57.41 -22.75 -26.32
CA LEU A 14 -57.27 -24.22 -26.41
C LEU A 14 -57.40 -24.77 -27.85
N ALA A 15 -57.45 -23.92 -28.87
CA ALA A 15 -57.74 -24.29 -30.26
C ALA A 15 -56.57 -24.10 -31.26
N CYS A 16 -55.34 -23.83 -30.81
CA CYS A 16 -54.16 -23.98 -31.69
C CYS A 16 -53.58 -25.38 -31.57
N ALA A 17 -54.34 -26.29 -32.17
CA ALA A 17 -53.90 -27.60 -32.58
C ALA A 17 -52.65 -27.55 -33.48
N CYS A 18 -51.73 -28.47 -33.17
CA CYS A 18 -51.12 -29.43 -34.12
C CYS A 18 -50.10 -28.98 -35.19
N SER A 19 -48.87 -29.48 -35.03
CA SER A 19 -48.04 -30.12 -36.08
C SER A 19 -46.86 -30.83 -35.37
N LYS A 20 -46.95 -32.11 -35.00
CA LYS A 20 -46.50 -33.34 -35.70
C LYS A 20 -45.02 -33.39 -36.18
N THR A 21 -44.25 -34.25 -35.48
CA THR A 21 -43.20 -35.20 -35.96
C THR A 21 -41.90 -34.62 -36.56
N SER A 22 -40.68 -35.13 -36.36
CA SER A 22 -40.18 -36.52 -36.24
C SER A 22 -38.69 -36.57 -35.83
N SER A 23 -38.26 -37.68 -35.21
CA SER A 23 -36.94 -38.36 -35.32
C SER A 23 -35.70 -37.64 -34.74
N GLU A 24 -34.71 -38.27 -34.11
CA GLU A 24 -34.43 -39.61 -33.57
C GLU A 24 -33.02 -39.51 -32.97
N GLN A 25 -32.79 -40.17 -31.83
CA GLN A 25 -31.50 -40.56 -31.24
C GLN A 25 -30.35 -39.53 -31.13
N GLN A 26 -29.96 -39.23 -29.88
CA GLN A 26 -28.55 -39.33 -29.52
C GLN A 26 -28.38 -39.64 -28.02
N GLN A 27 -27.49 -40.60 -27.79
CA GLN A 27 -27.08 -41.15 -26.51
C GLN A 27 -26.75 -40.03 -25.51
N VAL A 28 -27.13 -40.21 -24.25
CA VAL A 28 -26.43 -39.56 -23.14
C VAL A 28 -25.45 -40.59 -22.56
N PRO A 29 -24.15 -40.50 -22.87
CA PRO A 29 -23.12 -41.15 -22.09
C PRO A 29 -22.89 -40.37 -20.78
N ILE A 30 -22.43 -41.12 -19.78
CA ILE A 30 -22.09 -40.68 -18.43
C ILE A 30 -20.95 -39.66 -18.46
N GLU A 31 -21.14 -38.49 -17.85
CA GLU A 31 -20.07 -37.61 -17.33
C GLU A 31 -20.55 -37.11 -15.96
N SER A 32 -20.12 -37.76 -14.87
CA SER A 32 -18.91 -37.49 -14.08
C SER A 32 -18.95 -36.13 -13.38
N ASP A 33 -18.96 -36.22 -12.05
CA ASP A 33 -18.65 -35.21 -11.06
C ASP A 33 -19.47 -33.92 -11.05
N LYS A 34 -20.50 -33.98 -10.20
CA LYS A 34 -20.82 -32.88 -9.29
C LYS A 34 -19.53 -32.42 -8.59
N LYS A 35 -18.85 -31.44 -9.15
CA LYS A 35 -18.00 -30.54 -8.35
C LYS A 35 -18.96 -29.66 -7.56
N THR A 36 -19.47 -30.23 -6.47
CA THR A 36 -20.04 -29.49 -5.36
C THR A 36 -18.97 -28.46 -4.99
N GLU A 37 -19.22 -27.18 -5.24
CA GLU A 37 -18.42 -26.12 -4.67
C GLU A 37 -18.41 -26.37 -3.16
N LEU A 38 -17.28 -26.83 -2.63
CA LEU A 38 -17.05 -26.90 -1.20
C LEU A 38 -17.05 -25.46 -0.68
N ALA A 39 -18.24 -24.97 -0.33
CA ALA A 39 -18.40 -23.87 0.60
C ALA A 39 -17.79 -24.33 1.93
N GLY A 40 -16.51 -24.00 2.15
CA GLY A 40 -15.78 -24.42 3.34
C GLY A 40 -14.30 -24.73 3.15
N LEU A 41 -13.73 -24.63 1.94
CA LEU A 41 -12.26 -24.54 1.87
C LEU A 41 -11.83 -23.24 2.56
N PRO A 42 -10.90 -23.28 3.54
CA PRO A 42 -10.31 -22.05 4.04
C PRO A 42 -9.76 -21.31 2.82
N ARG A 43 -10.20 -20.07 2.61
CA ARG A 43 -9.54 -19.19 1.65
C ARG A 43 -8.07 -19.22 2.01
N ASP A 44 -7.22 -19.42 1.01
CA ASP A 44 -5.78 -19.30 1.20
C ASP A 44 -5.52 -18.06 2.08
N PRO A 45 -4.93 -18.21 3.28
CA PRO A 45 -4.74 -17.08 4.17
C PRO A 45 -3.83 -16.01 3.55
N PHE A 46 -3.16 -16.34 2.43
CA PHE A 46 -2.31 -15.46 1.65
C PHE A 46 -2.99 -14.88 0.41
N TYR A 47 -4.30 -15.10 0.19
CA TYR A 47 -5.02 -14.53 -0.95
C TYR A 47 -5.05 -13.00 -0.86
N GLY A 48 -4.19 -12.33 -1.64
CA GLY A 48 -3.97 -10.88 -1.62
C GLY A 48 -2.70 -10.42 -0.90
N VAL A 49 -1.92 -11.32 -0.31
CA VAL A 49 -0.53 -11.05 0.08
C VAL A 49 0.31 -11.15 -1.19
N PRO A 50 1.01 -10.08 -1.61
CA PRO A 50 1.81 -10.14 -2.83
C PRO A 50 2.89 -11.21 -2.68
N ASP A 51 3.03 -12.07 -3.70
CA ASP A 51 4.04 -13.14 -3.75
C ASP A 51 5.48 -12.58 -3.69
N THR A 52 5.65 -11.27 -3.86
CA THR A 52 6.93 -10.55 -3.88
C THR A 52 6.89 -9.36 -2.92
N THR A 53 7.14 -9.59 -1.63
CA THR A 53 7.38 -8.50 -0.67
C THR A 53 8.87 -8.25 -0.52
N SER A 54 9.23 -6.98 -0.44
CA SER A 54 10.57 -6.48 -0.11
C SER A 54 10.50 -5.69 1.19
N ILE A 55 11.61 -5.70 1.93
CA ILE A 55 11.69 -5.10 3.27
C ILE A 55 12.59 -3.86 3.21
N LEU A 56 12.06 -2.75 3.70
CA LEU A 56 12.83 -1.53 3.94
C LEU A 56 12.93 -1.27 5.45
N ASP A 57 14.14 -1.41 5.98
CA ASP A 57 14.48 -1.07 7.36
C ASP A 57 15.05 0.35 7.40
N ILE A 58 14.44 1.24 8.17
CA ILE A 58 14.87 2.65 8.29
C ILE A 58 15.14 2.95 9.75
N SER A 59 16.34 3.40 10.10
CA SER A 59 16.59 3.95 11.43
C SER A 59 17.00 5.41 11.36
N VAL A 60 16.61 6.17 12.37
CA VAL A 60 16.97 7.59 12.50
C VAL A 60 17.62 7.81 13.85
N GLY A 61 18.65 8.64 13.89
CA GLY A 61 19.33 8.99 15.12
C GLY A 61 20.16 10.25 14.99
N ILE A 62 20.84 10.58 16.08
CA ILE A 62 21.86 11.63 16.19
C ILE A 62 23.16 11.00 16.68
N ILE A 63 24.25 11.78 16.63
CA ILE A 63 25.51 11.40 17.28
C ILE A 63 25.40 11.74 18.77
N GLY A 64 25.46 10.71 19.62
CA GLY A 64 25.65 10.86 21.06
C GLY A 64 27.12 10.69 21.43
N TYR A 65 27.52 11.20 22.60
CA TYR A 65 28.87 11.03 23.15
C TYR A 65 28.82 10.37 24.52
N ASP A 66 29.66 9.36 24.75
CA ASP A 66 29.76 8.71 26.06
C ASP A 66 30.56 9.55 27.07
N ALA A 67 30.72 9.06 28.30
CA ALA A 67 31.49 9.75 29.34
C ALA A 67 32.99 9.95 29.01
N TYR A 68 33.49 9.32 27.95
CA TYR A 68 34.86 9.42 27.45
C TYR A 68 34.92 10.16 26.10
N GLU A 69 33.85 10.89 25.74
CA GLU A 69 33.73 11.63 24.48
C GLU A 69 33.81 10.75 23.21
N LYS A 70 33.50 9.45 23.33
CA LYS A 70 33.41 8.57 22.15
C LYS A 70 32.04 8.71 21.49
N PRO A 71 31.98 8.93 20.17
CA PRO A 71 30.72 9.04 19.45
C PRO A 71 30.02 7.68 19.37
N TYR A 72 28.71 7.66 19.52
CA TYR A 72 27.86 6.49 19.30
C TYR A 72 26.55 6.89 18.61
N PHE A 73 25.91 5.93 17.95
CA PHE A 73 24.59 6.13 17.37
C PHE A 73 23.54 6.17 18.48
N GLN A 74 22.89 7.32 18.63
CA GLN A 74 21.76 7.48 19.54
C GLN A 74 20.47 7.47 18.71
N PRO A 75 19.64 6.41 18.81
CA PRO A 75 18.35 6.37 18.13
C PRO A 75 17.47 7.53 18.59
N GLU A 76 16.81 8.19 17.64
CA GLU A 76 15.91 9.31 17.94
C GLU A 76 14.53 9.07 17.34
N ARG A 77 13.52 9.61 18.01
CA ARG A 77 12.15 9.51 17.53
C ARG A 77 11.99 10.35 16.26
N ALA A 78 11.49 9.72 15.20
CA ALA A 78 11.28 10.37 13.91
C ALA A 78 9.96 9.93 13.28
N THR A 79 9.44 10.79 12.39
CA THR A 79 8.40 10.45 11.44
C THR A 79 9.07 10.05 10.13
N ILE A 80 8.70 8.89 9.61
CA ILE A 80 9.24 8.30 8.40
C ILE A 80 8.09 8.17 7.42
N VAL A 81 8.27 8.67 6.20
CA VAL A 81 7.25 8.61 5.16
C VAL A 81 7.86 8.07 3.88
N VAL A 82 7.16 7.12 3.25
CA VAL A 82 7.64 6.44 2.06
C VAL A 82 6.63 6.60 0.92
N TRP A 83 7.05 7.14 -0.21
CA TRP A 83 6.23 7.25 -1.42
C TRP A 83 6.80 6.38 -2.54
N PRO A 84 5.96 5.68 -3.31
CA PRO A 84 6.41 5.09 -4.57
C PRO A 84 6.79 6.21 -5.54
N SER A 85 8.06 6.23 -5.97
CA SER A 85 8.57 7.21 -6.94
C SER A 85 8.10 6.84 -8.35
N ASN A 86 8.18 5.58 -8.78
CA ASN A 86 7.68 5.11 -10.09
C ASN A 86 8.03 6.04 -11.28
N GLY A 87 9.23 6.63 -11.27
CA GLY A 87 9.70 7.59 -12.29
C GLY A 87 9.20 9.03 -12.13
N ARG A 88 8.68 9.39 -10.95
CA ARG A 88 8.36 10.77 -10.55
C ARG A 88 9.59 11.47 -10.03
N HIS A 89 9.61 12.79 -10.09
CA HIS A 89 10.60 13.60 -9.39
C HIS A 89 9.93 14.16 -8.14
N LEU A 90 10.09 13.45 -7.02
CA LEU A 90 9.46 13.82 -5.75
C LEU A 90 10.39 14.70 -4.92
N GLU A 91 9.83 15.76 -4.38
CA GLU A 91 10.53 16.77 -3.58
C GLU A 91 9.72 17.10 -2.31
N ILE A 92 10.41 17.67 -1.31
CA ILE A 92 9.80 18.15 -0.07
C ILE A 92 9.74 19.67 -0.11
N GLU A 93 8.54 20.22 -0.23
CA GLU A 93 8.33 21.67 -0.19
C GLU A 93 8.22 22.21 1.25
N SER A 94 7.64 21.43 2.16
CA SER A 94 7.57 21.79 3.57
C SER A 94 7.48 20.57 4.47
N VAL A 95 8.02 20.70 5.68
CA VAL A 95 7.95 19.67 6.70
C VAL A 95 6.52 19.41 7.15
N GLU A 96 5.68 20.45 7.24
CA GLU A 96 4.27 20.30 7.62
C GLU A 96 3.51 19.40 6.64
N GLN A 97 3.79 19.51 5.34
CA GLN A 97 3.19 18.64 4.32
C GLN A 97 3.70 17.20 4.43
N VAL A 98 5.00 17.00 4.70
CA VAL A 98 5.57 15.66 4.93
C VAL A 98 4.92 14.99 6.14
N LEU A 99 4.75 15.70 7.25
CA LEU A 99 4.09 15.18 8.44
C LEU A 99 2.62 14.80 8.20
N LYS A 100 1.98 15.38 7.16
CA LYS A 100 0.65 15.01 6.69
C LYS A 100 0.65 13.92 5.61
N GLY A 101 1.82 13.43 5.19
CA GLY A 101 1.96 12.38 4.17
C GLY A 101 2.09 12.87 2.73
N TYR A 102 2.37 14.15 2.51
CA TYR A 102 2.47 14.73 1.16
C TYR A 102 3.92 15.01 0.74
N ALA A 103 4.24 14.63 -0.50
CA ALA A 103 5.40 15.07 -1.25
C ALA A 103 4.94 15.77 -2.54
N TYR A 104 5.79 16.57 -3.18
CA TYR A 104 5.45 17.27 -4.42
C TYR A 104 6.13 16.62 -5.63
N ASP A 105 5.37 16.31 -6.68
CA ASP A 105 5.87 15.82 -7.96
C ASP A 105 6.13 17.00 -8.89
N SER A 106 7.38 17.47 -8.95
CA SER A 106 7.77 18.65 -9.72
C SER A 106 7.64 18.45 -11.23
N SER A 107 7.59 17.21 -11.71
CA SER A 107 7.36 16.91 -13.12
C SER A 107 5.91 17.12 -13.55
N ARG A 108 4.97 17.06 -12.60
CA ARG A 108 3.52 17.16 -12.86
C ARG A 108 2.84 18.33 -12.17
N ASP A 109 3.56 19.06 -11.31
CA ASP A 109 3.01 20.13 -10.49
C ASP A 109 1.82 19.65 -9.63
N THR A 110 2.03 18.54 -8.91
CA THR A 110 0.98 17.92 -8.09
C THR A 110 1.52 17.36 -6.78
N ALA A 111 0.73 17.51 -5.70
CA ALA A 111 1.00 16.86 -4.43
C ALA A 111 0.60 15.38 -4.46
N ILE A 112 1.48 14.51 -3.98
CA ILE A 112 1.33 13.07 -3.92
C ILE A 112 1.25 12.65 -2.45
N PHE A 113 0.17 11.95 -2.13
CA PHE A 113 -0.08 11.44 -0.78
C PHE A 113 0.44 10.00 -0.60
N SER A 114 0.90 9.67 0.60
CA SER A 114 1.20 8.31 1.04
C SER A 114 0.59 7.99 2.40
N ASN A 115 0.12 6.76 2.55
CA ASN A 115 -0.30 6.18 3.83
C ASN A 115 0.83 5.45 4.56
N ASN A 116 2.00 5.28 3.93
CA ASN A 116 3.15 4.60 4.53
C ASN A 116 3.91 5.58 5.43
N ILE A 117 3.25 5.97 6.52
CA ILE A 117 3.77 6.88 7.54
C ILE A 117 4.00 6.06 8.80
N ALA A 118 5.19 6.18 9.37
CA ALA A 118 5.54 5.47 10.59
C ALA A 118 6.27 6.41 11.56
N ILE A 119 5.89 6.39 12.84
CA ILE A 119 6.51 7.19 13.89
C ILE A 119 7.16 6.26 14.88
N MET A 120 8.46 6.39 15.12
CA MET A 120 9.18 5.47 15.99
C MET A 120 10.54 5.97 16.45
N ASP A 121 11.07 5.25 17.43
CA ASP A 121 12.24 5.60 18.21
C ASP A 121 13.46 4.72 17.87
N ARG A 122 13.29 3.77 16.92
CA ARG A 122 14.31 2.78 16.54
C ARG A 122 14.29 2.50 15.03
N ILE A 123 13.83 1.31 14.64
CA ILE A 123 13.86 0.82 13.25
C ILE A 123 12.42 0.71 12.73
N ALA A 124 12.17 1.31 11.58
CA ALA A 124 10.94 1.15 10.80
C ALA A 124 11.16 0.00 9.86
N GLN A 125 10.44 -1.08 10.07
CA GLN A 125 10.27 -2.07 9.02
C GLN A 125 9.03 -1.71 8.21
N GLN A 126 9.19 -1.61 6.90
CA GLN A 126 8.09 -1.42 5.96
C GLN A 126 8.12 -2.57 4.93
N ASP A 127 7.01 -3.30 4.84
CA ASP A 127 6.81 -4.30 3.81
C ASP A 127 6.26 -3.60 2.55
N LEU A 128 7.04 -3.61 1.48
CA LEU A 128 6.79 -2.84 0.27
C LEU A 128 6.89 -3.76 -0.96
N LEU A 129 6.20 -3.39 -2.04
CA LEU A 129 6.41 -4.05 -3.33
C LEU A 129 7.78 -3.67 -3.91
N PRO A 130 8.39 -4.51 -4.76
CA PRO A 130 9.57 -4.13 -5.53
C PRO A 130 9.34 -2.84 -6.33
N GLY A 131 10.33 -1.96 -6.36
CA GLY A 131 10.23 -0.67 -7.06
C GLY A 131 11.10 0.42 -6.47
N ARG A 132 10.96 1.63 -7.03
CA ARG A 132 11.67 2.83 -6.56
C ARG A 132 10.80 3.64 -5.62
N TYR A 133 11.37 4.07 -4.51
CA TYR A 133 10.69 4.81 -3.45
C TYR A 133 11.45 6.07 -3.10
N PHE A 134 10.72 7.15 -2.87
CA PHE A 134 11.22 8.35 -2.21
C PHE A 134 10.94 8.22 -0.73
N VAL A 135 11.98 8.32 0.10
CA VAL A 135 11.87 8.19 1.55
C VAL A 135 12.20 9.54 2.17
N ALA A 136 11.34 10.02 3.06
CA ALA A 136 11.61 11.16 3.91
C ALA A 136 11.65 10.74 5.37
N VAL A 137 12.52 11.38 6.13
CA VAL A 137 12.59 11.26 7.59
C VAL A 137 12.57 12.66 8.20
N VAL A 138 11.82 12.82 9.28
CA VAL A 138 11.66 14.09 10.00
C VAL A 138 11.89 13.84 11.49
N LEU A 139 12.85 14.54 12.09
CA LEU A 139 13.10 14.48 13.54
C LEU A 139 11.89 14.98 14.32
N ASN A 140 11.66 14.41 15.51
CA ASN A 140 10.61 14.86 16.41
C ASN A 140 10.83 16.32 16.86
N ASP A 141 9.75 17.02 17.22
CA ASP A 141 9.77 18.41 17.69
C ASP A 141 10.33 18.59 19.12
N LYS A 142 10.55 17.48 19.85
CA LYS A 142 11.05 17.47 21.24
C LYS A 142 12.55 17.16 21.35
N VAL A 143 13.25 16.98 20.23
CA VAL A 143 14.72 16.85 20.25
C VAL A 143 15.35 18.16 20.71
N ALA A 144 16.57 18.07 21.27
CA ALA A 144 17.29 19.24 21.75
C ALA A 144 17.69 20.19 20.60
N ASN A 145 18.22 19.61 19.52
CA ASN A 145 18.67 20.30 18.30
C ASN A 145 18.03 19.65 17.06
N GLY A 146 17.73 20.43 16.04
CA GLY A 146 17.20 19.92 14.77
C GLY A 146 15.71 19.56 14.85
N LYS A 147 14.92 20.33 15.61
CA LYS A 147 13.47 20.09 15.70
C LYS A 147 12.86 20.13 14.31
N ASN A 148 12.16 19.07 13.93
CA ASN A 148 11.60 18.93 12.58
C ASN A 148 12.63 19.06 11.45
N ALA A 149 13.94 18.92 11.73
CA ALA A 149 14.93 18.77 10.67
C ALA A 149 14.61 17.51 9.87
N PHE A 150 14.86 17.54 8.57
CA PHE A 150 14.40 16.50 7.67
C PHE A 150 15.44 16.11 6.63
N SER A 151 15.30 14.90 6.12
CA SER A 151 16.17 14.35 5.10
C SER A 151 15.38 13.47 4.15
N SER A 152 15.88 13.31 2.93
CA SER A 152 15.28 12.43 1.94
C SER A 152 16.30 11.90 0.94
N LYS A 153 16.04 10.71 0.38
CA LYS A 153 16.65 10.17 -0.85
C LYS A 153 15.77 9.08 -1.43
N GLU A 154 16.12 8.69 -2.64
CA GLU A 154 15.49 7.58 -3.32
C GLU A 154 16.17 6.25 -3.00
N VAL A 155 15.36 5.20 -2.86
CA VAL A 155 15.81 3.82 -2.69
C VAL A 155 15.13 2.93 -3.72
N GLU A 156 15.81 1.88 -4.16
CA GLU A 156 15.28 0.90 -5.09
C GLU A 156 15.25 -0.48 -4.44
N LEU A 157 14.07 -1.07 -4.35
CA LEU A 157 13.84 -2.40 -3.79
C LEU A 157 13.67 -3.41 -4.93
N GLY A 158 14.59 -4.39 -5.00
CA GLY A 158 14.43 -5.55 -5.89
C GLY A 158 13.44 -6.58 -5.33
N GLU A 159 13.10 -7.60 -6.11
CA GLU A 159 12.28 -8.74 -5.67
C GLU A 159 12.91 -9.47 -4.49
N PHE A 160 12.12 -9.72 -3.43
CA PHE A 160 12.57 -10.33 -2.17
C PHE A 160 13.75 -9.59 -1.51
N GLY A 161 13.96 -8.33 -1.88
CA GLY A 161 15.06 -7.52 -1.40
C GLY A 161 14.85 -7.09 0.05
N LYS A 162 15.92 -7.05 0.82
CA LYS A 162 15.97 -6.34 2.10
C LYS A 162 17.03 -5.26 2.03
N ILE A 163 16.62 -4.02 2.29
CA ILE A 163 17.54 -2.87 2.38
C ILE A 163 17.40 -2.25 3.76
N ALA A 164 18.54 -1.94 4.38
CA ALA A 164 18.61 -1.15 5.59
C ALA A 164 19.26 0.20 5.28
N ILE A 165 18.59 1.28 5.67
CA ILE A 165 19.09 2.64 5.55
C ILE A 165 19.07 3.32 6.91
N HIS A 166 20.09 4.14 7.14
CA HIS A 166 20.30 4.81 8.41
C HIS A 166 20.48 6.31 8.14
N LYS A 167 19.66 7.15 8.77
CA LYS A 167 19.91 8.60 8.81
C LYS A 167 20.47 8.97 10.18
N ILE A 168 21.65 9.57 10.18
CA ILE A 168 22.21 10.24 11.36
C ILE A 168 22.15 11.73 11.08
N PHE A 169 21.45 12.49 11.92
CA PHE A 169 21.44 13.95 11.87
C PHE A 169 22.64 14.53 12.63
N ASP A 170 23.21 15.62 12.12
CA ASP A 170 24.28 16.36 12.79
C ASP A 170 23.78 16.89 14.16
N GLU A 171 24.66 16.94 15.15
CA GLU A 171 24.34 17.59 16.43
C GLU A 171 23.95 19.07 16.25
N LYS A 172 24.45 19.70 15.18
CA LYS A 172 24.23 21.11 14.81
C LYS A 172 23.11 21.28 13.79
N SER A 173 22.31 20.25 13.48
CA SER A 173 21.15 20.41 12.61
C SER A 173 20.26 21.55 13.12
N LYS A 174 19.84 22.42 12.20
CA LYS A 174 18.95 23.52 12.55
C LYS A 174 17.49 23.08 12.44
N ASP A 175 16.65 23.74 13.23
CA ASP A 175 15.21 23.47 13.24
C ASP A 175 14.60 23.70 11.86
N ASN A 176 13.78 22.74 11.40
CA ASN A 176 13.10 22.75 10.10
C ASN A 176 14.02 22.87 8.87
N GLU A 177 15.32 22.60 9.00
CA GLU A 177 16.24 22.58 7.85
C GLU A 177 16.40 21.19 7.25
N PHE A 178 16.67 21.16 5.94
CA PHE A 178 17.03 19.95 5.22
C PHE A 178 18.48 19.57 5.51
N GLU A 179 18.73 18.28 5.71
CA GLU A 179 20.06 17.71 5.80
C GLU A 179 20.22 16.56 4.80
N THR A 180 21.34 16.53 4.08
CA THR A 180 21.64 15.44 3.15
C THR A 180 21.84 14.12 3.89
N TRP A 181 21.59 13.03 3.18
CA TRP A 181 21.72 11.68 3.77
C TRP A 181 23.18 11.23 3.89
N ASP A 182 24.04 11.74 3.01
CA ASP A 182 25.46 11.45 2.98
C ASP A 182 26.21 12.57 3.72
N GLN A 183 26.67 12.27 4.93
CA GLN A 183 27.69 13.03 5.67
C GLN A 183 28.71 12.04 6.22
#